data_AF-A0A9D3YDX6-F1
#
_entry.id   AF-A0A9D3YDX6-F1
#
_cell.length_a   1.000
_cell.length_b   1.000
_cell.length_c   1.000
_cell.angle_alpha   90.00
_cell.angle_beta   90.00
_cell.angle_gamma   90.00
#
_symmetry.space_group_name_H-M   'P 1'
#
loop_
_entity.id
_entity.type
_entity.pdbx_description
1 polymer ?
#
loop_
_entity_poly.entity_id
_entity_poly.type
_entity_poly.pdbx_seq_one_letter_code
_entity_poly.pdbx_strand_id
1 'polypeptide(L)'
;MEKFTLWIVILLDLTCSLAAEYPAEYPSNKQKNISFACEDSFVNLQCKEGHIRVLLANYGRFSLYICGMKGIDRDWNVQCSAKDSIRIVSEKCDGRKICSFQAANHMFGGDPCPGTTKYLEVQFYCEK
;
A
#
# COMPACT_ATOMS: atom_id res chain seq x y z
N MET A 1 0.33 -55.13 -0.54
CA MET A 1 1.50 -54.24 -0.36
C MET A 1 1.05 -52.84 -0.73
N GLU A 2 0.25 -52.22 0.13
CA GLU A 2 -0.47 -50.95 -0.14
C GLU A 2 -0.48 -50.06 1.11
N LYS A 3 0.57 -50.11 1.94
CA LYS A 3 0.62 -49.36 3.21
C LYS A 3 1.89 -48.55 3.46
N PHE A 4 2.83 -48.50 2.50
CA PHE A 4 4.12 -47.83 2.71
C PHE A 4 4.31 -46.52 1.91
N THR A 5 3.50 -46.24 0.89
CA THR A 5 3.60 -45.00 0.08
C THR A 5 2.78 -43.82 0.63
N LEU A 6 1.88 -44.06 1.59
CA LEU A 6 1.06 -43.01 2.21
C LEU A 6 1.75 -42.25 3.36
N TRP A 7 2.83 -42.79 3.92
CA TRP A 7 3.55 -42.13 5.02
C TRP A 7 4.57 -41.09 4.55
N ILE A 8 4.97 -41.14 3.28
CA ILE A 8 5.97 -40.21 2.72
C ILE A 8 5.32 -38.88 2.30
N VAL A 9 4.04 -38.90 1.88
CA VAL A 9 3.34 -37.68 1.45
C VAL A 9 2.95 -36.79 2.64
N ILE A 10 2.78 -37.38 3.84
CA ILE A 10 2.32 -36.65 5.04
C ILE A 10 3.47 -35.85 5.71
N LEU A 11 4.73 -36.03 5.30
CA LEU A 11 5.88 -35.31 5.87
C LEU A 11 6.40 -34.14 5.01
N LEU A 12 5.91 -33.96 3.79
CA LEU A 12 6.23 -32.76 2.97
C LEU A 12 5.17 -31.65 3.09
N ASP A 13 4.00 -31.97 3.62
CA ASP A 13 2.97 -30.98 3.97
C ASP A 13 3.04 -30.59 5.46
N LEU A 14 4.24 -30.62 6.05
CA LEU A 14 4.50 -30.04 7.35
C LEU A 14 4.53 -28.51 7.23
N THR A 15 3.32 -27.95 7.17
CA THR A 15 2.94 -26.72 7.83
C THR A 15 3.86 -25.54 7.59
N CYS A 16 3.66 -24.87 6.46
CA CYS A 16 3.65 -23.41 6.45
C CYS A 16 2.46 -22.91 7.34
N SER A 17 2.46 -23.30 8.61
CA SER A 17 1.48 -22.87 9.61
C SER A 17 2.19 -21.92 10.57
N LEU A 18 2.72 -20.85 9.99
CA LEU A 18 2.75 -19.55 10.66
C LEU A 18 1.90 -18.58 9.83
N ALA A 19 0.68 -19.00 9.49
CA ALA A 19 -0.42 -18.04 9.40
C ALA A 19 -0.78 -17.68 10.84
N ALA A 20 0.09 -16.91 11.50
CA ALA A 20 -0.32 -16.13 12.66
C ALA A 20 -1.49 -15.26 12.18
N GLU A 21 -2.69 -15.57 12.67
CA GLU A 21 -3.88 -14.72 12.67
C GLU A 21 -3.90 -13.64 11.59
N TYR A 22 -4.07 -14.03 10.32
CA TYR A 22 -4.38 -13.05 9.28
C TYR A 22 -5.84 -12.59 9.53
N PRO A 23 -6.07 -11.33 9.95
CA PRO A 23 -7.41 -10.87 10.24
C PRO A 23 -8.19 -10.71 8.93
N ALA A 24 -9.34 -11.36 8.88
CA ALA A 24 -10.48 -11.16 7.98
C ALA A 24 -10.20 -10.95 6.47
N GLU A 25 -10.48 -11.99 5.68
CA GLU A 25 -11.07 -11.93 4.34
C GLU A 25 -10.81 -10.64 3.52
N TYR A 26 -9.75 -10.64 2.71
CA TYR A 26 -9.51 -9.57 1.74
C TYR A 26 -10.72 -9.53 0.77
N PRO A 27 -11.44 -8.40 0.64
CA PRO A 27 -12.67 -8.36 -0.16
C PRO A 27 -12.31 -8.43 -1.64
N SER A 28 -12.26 -9.64 -2.19
CA SER A 28 -11.89 -9.92 -3.58
C SER A 28 -12.83 -9.28 -4.61
N ASN A 29 -14.03 -8.86 -4.18
CA ASN A 29 -15.10 -8.35 -5.03
C ASN A 29 -15.42 -6.86 -4.85
N LYS A 30 -14.61 -6.09 -4.10
CA LYS A 30 -14.80 -4.64 -3.99
C LYS A 30 -14.00 -3.89 -5.04
N GLN A 31 -14.60 -2.88 -5.66
CA GLN A 31 -13.95 -2.00 -6.63
C GLN A 31 -12.81 -1.23 -5.95
N LYS A 32 -11.58 -1.53 -6.35
CA LYS A 32 -10.37 -0.86 -5.86
C LYS A 32 -10.12 0.41 -6.68
N ASN A 33 -9.76 1.47 -5.98
CA ASN A 33 -9.36 2.76 -6.53
C ASN A 33 -7.89 3.00 -6.18
N ILE A 34 -7.16 3.64 -7.09
CA ILE A 34 -5.76 4.01 -6.88
C ILE A 34 -5.67 5.53 -7.05
N SER A 35 -5.03 6.20 -6.09
CA SER A 35 -4.77 7.63 -6.13
C SER A 35 -3.28 7.89 -5.94
N PHE A 36 -2.77 8.89 -6.66
CA PHE A 36 -1.38 9.32 -6.59
C PHE A 36 -1.31 10.80 -6.22
N ALA A 37 -0.35 11.16 -5.38
CA ALA A 37 0.02 12.55 -5.12
C ALA A 37 1.55 12.68 -5.13
N CYS A 38 2.08 13.56 -5.98
CA CYS A 38 3.51 13.84 -6.01
C CYS A 38 3.95 14.48 -4.69
N GLU A 39 5.25 14.42 -4.39
CA GLU A 39 5.87 15.12 -3.26
C GLU A 39 5.38 16.58 -3.18
N ASP A 40 5.03 16.99 -1.96
CA ASP A 40 4.47 18.29 -1.58
C ASP A 40 3.10 18.63 -2.19
N SER A 41 2.49 17.73 -2.97
CA SER A 41 1.12 17.88 -3.48
C SER A 41 0.09 17.28 -2.53
N PHE A 42 -1.18 17.66 -2.67
CA PHE A 42 -2.27 17.09 -1.87
C PHE A 42 -2.80 15.80 -2.48
N VAL A 43 -2.91 14.74 -1.68
CA VAL A 43 -3.71 13.56 -2.03
C VAL A 43 -5.18 13.89 -1.80
N ASN A 44 -6.05 13.41 -2.68
CA ASN A 44 -7.50 13.54 -2.55
C ASN A 44 -8.13 12.16 -2.76
N LEU A 45 -8.74 11.63 -1.71
CA LEU A 45 -9.51 10.39 -1.73
C LEU A 45 -10.98 10.73 -1.51
N GLN A 46 -11.88 10.12 -2.28
CA GLN A 46 -13.30 10.39 -2.18
C GLN A 46 -14.14 9.18 -2.55
N CYS A 47 -15.18 8.96 -1.75
CA CYS A 47 -16.25 8.00 -2.03
C CYS A 47 -17.55 8.73 -2.35
N LYS A 48 -18.21 8.33 -3.45
CA LYS A 48 -19.56 8.84 -3.78
C LYS A 48 -20.59 8.35 -2.74
N GLU A 49 -20.52 7.06 -2.42
CA GLU A 49 -21.30 6.38 -1.38
C GLU A 49 -20.36 5.62 -0.45
N GLY A 50 -20.75 5.49 0.81
CA GLY A 50 -19.93 4.83 1.83
C GLY A 50 -18.77 5.69 2.32
N HIS A 51 -17.77 5.02 2.87
CA HIS A 51 -16.56 5.59 3.45
C HIS A 51 -15.31 4.91 2.92
N ILE A 52 -14.19 5.61 2.98
CA ILE A 52 -12.88 5.14 2.53
C ILE A 52 -12.42 4.02 3.46
N ARG A 53 -11.92 2.95 2.86
CA ARG A 53 -11.09 1.94 3.53
C ARG A 53 -9.79 1.76 2.75
N VAL A 54 -8.68 2.11 3.38
CA VAL A 54 -7.33 1.99 2.82
C VAL A 54 -6.93 0.51 2.82
N LEU A 55 -6.36 0.06 1.69
CA LEU A 55 -5.81 -1.28 1.51
C LEU A 55 -4.29 -1.27 1.58
N LEU A 56 -3.69 -0.37 0.79
CA LEU A 56 -2.25 -0.21 0.68
C LEU A 56 -1.94 1.28 0.53
N ALA A 57 -0.77 1.68 1.01
CA ALA A 57 -0.25 3.01 0.77
C ALA A 57 1.27 2.98 0.82
N ASN A 58 1.90 3.81 0.00
CA ASN A 58 3.35 4.02 0.02
C ASN A 58 3.67 5.48 -0.29
N TYR A 59 4.33 6.16 0.64
CA TYR A 59 5.08 7.37 0.34
C TYR A 59 6.52 7.00 0.01
N GLY A 60 6.92 7.18 -1.25
CA GLY A 60 8.20 6.72 -1.75
C GLY A 60 8.25 6.74 -3.28
N ARG A 61 8.86 5.72 -3.89
CA ARG A 61 8.92 5.58 -5.35
C ARG A 61 9.10 4.12 -5.75
N PHE A 62 8.20 3.64 -6.61
CA PHE A 62 8.27 2.32 -7.27
C PHE A 62 8.24 2.41 -8.80
N SER A 63 8.06 3.60 -9.38
CA SER A 63 8.01 3.83 -10.82
C SER A 63 8.70 5.12 -11.19
N LEU A 64 9.46 5.10 -12.29
CA LEU A 64 10.11 6.27 -12.87
C LEU A 64 9.14 7.19 -13.62
N TYR A 65 7.95 6.69 -13.95
CA TYR A 65 6.98 7.41 -14.76
C TYR A 65 6.01 8.24 -13.92
N ILE A 66 5.70 7.79 -12.71
CA ILE A 66 4.77 8.47 -11.81
C ILE A 66 5.50 9.65 -11.18
N CYS A 67 4.96 10.86 -11.36
CA CYS A 67 5.58 12.11 -10.91
C CYS A 67 6.99 12.36 -11.48
N GLY A 68 7.37 11.65 -12.56
CA GLY A 68 8.64 11.85 -13.25
C GLY A 68 8.64 13.17 -14.02
N MET A 69 9.18 14.23 -13.42
CA MET A 69 9.40 15.48 -14.13
C MET A 69 10.61 15.35 -15.06
N LYS A 70 10.35 15.16 -16.36
CA LYS A 70 11.39 15.04 -17.39
C LYS A 70 12.41 16.17 -17.29
N GLY A 71 13.69 15.81 -17.13
CA GLY A 71 14.81 16.75 -17.13
C GLY A 71 15.20 17.31 -15.75
N ILE A 72 14.35 17.15 -14.73
CA ILE A 72 14.63 17.57 -13.35
C ILE A 72 15.08 16.35 -12.54
N ASP A 73 14.36 15.25 -12.67
CA ASP A 73 14.61 14.04 -11.91
C ASP A 73 15.63 13.16 -12.63
N ARG A 74 16.86 13.13 -12.13
CA ARG A 74 17.98 12.34 -12.68
C ARG A 74 18.21 11.03 -11.92
N ASP A 75 17.41 10.81 -10.88
CA ASP A 75 17.50 9.63 -10.04
C ASP A 75 16.66 8.48 -10.62
N TRP A 76 17.21 7.27 -10.49
CA TRP A 76 16.63 6.03 -11.01
C TRP A 76 16.17 5.10 -9.89
N ASN A 77 16.25 5.55 -8.63
CA ASN A 77 15.84 4.75 -7.49
C ASN A 77 14.33 4.48 -7.50
N VAL A 78 13.96 3.21 -7.62
CA VAL A 78 12.56 2.74 -7.52
C VAL A 78 12.36 1.78 -6.34
N GLN A 79 13.29 1.79 -5.39
CA GLN A 79 13.24 0.98 -4.18
C GLN A 79 13.10 1.87 -2.96
N CYS A 80 12.14 2.80 -2.99
CA CYS A 80 11.88 3.72 -1.90
C CYS A 80 10.50 3.51 -1.29
N SER A 81 10.46 3.31 0.02
CA SER A 81 9.24 3.10 0.78
C SER A 81 9.35 3.62 2.21
N ALA A 82 8.39 4.45 2.64
CA ALA A 82 8.20 4.80 4.04
C ALA A 82 7.37 3.71 4.75
N LYS A 83 7.95 3.12 5.81
CA LYS A 83 7.37 1.96 6.54
C LYS A 83 5.96 2.21 7.06
N ASP A 84 5.69 3.42 7.57
CA ASP A 84 4.43 3.74 8.25
C ASP A 84 3.34 4.26 7.32
N SER A 85 3.55 4.22 6.00
CA SER A 85 2.62 4.79 5.01
C SER A 85 1.19 4.31 5.18
N ILE A 86 0.96 2.99 5.24
CA ILE A 86 -0.38 2.40 5.42
C ILE A 86 -1.03 2.92 6.70
N ARG A 87 -0.32 2.80 7.83
CA ARG A 87 -0.83 3.22 9.14
C ARG A 87 -1.25 4.69 9.13
N ILE A 88 -0.40 5.58 8.62
CA ILE A 88 -0.63 7.02 8.59
C ILE A 88 -1.80 7.40 7.68
N VAL A 89 -1.92 6.78 6.50
CA VAL A 89 -3.04 7.05 5.59
C VAL A 89 -4.35 6.47 6.14
N SER A 90 -4.32 5.27 6.72
CA SER A 90 -5.49 4.67 7.38
C SER A 90 -5.99 5.53 8.54
N GLU A 91 -5.11 5.96 9.45
CA GLU A 91 -5.45 6.86 10.57
C GLU A 91 -6.12 8.17 10.10
N LYS A 92 -5.68 8.68 8.93
CA LYS A 92 -6.22 9.91 8.38
C LYS A 92 -7.52 9.73 7.61
N CYS A 93 -7.69 8.62 6.89
CA CYS A 93 -8.72 8.51 5.86
C CYS A 93 -9.78 7.46 6.14
N ASP A 94 -9.49 6.41 6.89
CA ASP A 94 -10.48 5.35 7.15
C ASP A 94 -11.73 5.91 7.83
N GLY A 95 -12.91 5.41 7.43
CA GLY A 95 -14.18 5.87 7.98
C GLY A 95 -14.66 7.24 7.45
N ARG A 96 -13.85 7.94 6.64
CA ARG A 96 -14.22 9.24 6.06
C ARG A 96 -14.78 9.08 4.65
N LYS A 97 -15.71 9.96 4.27
CA LYS A 97 -16.19 10.05 2.88
C LYS A 97 -15.20 10.75 1.94
N ILE A 98 -14.49 11.74 2.47
CA ILE A 98 -13.48 12.55 1.78
C ILE A 98 -12.25 12.63 2.71
N CYS A 99 -11.06 12.46 2.15
CA CYS A 99 -9.79 12.63 2.84
C CYS A 99 -8.83 13.42 1.96
N SER A 100 -8.23 14.49 2.50
CA SER A 100 -7.23 15.28 1.80
C SER A 100 -6.14 15.75 2.76
N PHE A 101 -4.88 15.57 2.36
CA PHE A 101 -3.70 16.03 3.10
C PHE A 101 -2.47 16.07 2.18
N GLN A 102 -1.41 16.75 2.61
CA GLN A 102 -0.19 16.90 1.82
C GLN A 102 0.68 15.63 1.88
N ALA A 103 1.20 15.19 0.73
CA ALA A 103 2.18 14.12 0.62
C ALA A 103 3.61 14.65 0.84
N ALA A 104 3.97 14.89 2.09
CA ALA A 104 5.24 15.51 2.47
C ALA A 104 6.02 14.69 3.52
N ASN A 105 7.36 14.80 3.51
CA ASN A 105 8.26 14.06 4.40
C ASN A 105 7.85 14.09 5.88
N HIS A 106 7.50 15.25 6.41
CA HIS A 106 7.11 15.42 7.81
C HIS A 106 5.86 14.62 8.19
N MET A 107 4.99 14.32 7.23
CA MET A 107 3.79 13.52 7.45
C MET A 107 4.11 12.04 7.65
N PHE A 108 5.25 11.58 7.14
CA PHE A 108 5.67 10.17 7.12
C PHE A 108 6.89 9.88 8.02
N GLY A 109 7.19 10.79 8.96
CA GLY A 109 8.29 10.62 9.91
C GLY A 109 9.68 10.98 9.38
N GLY A 110 9.77 11.61 8.21
CA GLY A 110 11.02 12.02 7.59
C GLY A 110 11.07 11.69 6.09
N ASP A 111 12.21 11.96 5.46
CA ASP A 111 12.45 11.56 4.08
C ASP A 111 12.94 10.10 4.02
N PRO A 112 12.17 9.16 3.44
CA PRO A 112 12.59 7.77 3.33
C PRO A 112 13.71 7.53 2.30
N CYS A 113 13.94 8.46 1.37
CA CYS A 113 14.96 8.35 0.33
C CYS A 113 15.42 9.74 -0.15
N PRO A 114 16.35 10.39 0.57
CA PRO A 114 16.87 11.71 0.19
C PRO A 114 17.43 11.73 -1.23
N GLY A 115 17.05 12.75 -2.00
CA GLY A 115 17.48 12.92 -3.40
C GLY A 115 16.63 12.16 -4.42
N THR A 116 15.72 11.30 -3.98
CA THR A 116 14.69 10.68 -4.81
C THR A 116 13.40 11.48 -4.70
N THR A 117 12.84 11.90 -5.84
CA THR A 117 11.52 12.56 -5.86
C THR A 117 10.43 11.54 -5.49
N LYS A 118 9.62 11.80 -4.48
CA LYS A 118 8.65 10.82 -3.99
C LYS A 118 7.24 11.08 -4.52
N TYR A 119 6.38 10.10 -4.34
CA TYR A 119 4.94 10.24 -4.46
C TYR A 119 4.25 9.34 -3.43
N LEU A 120 3.06 9.76 -2.99
CA LEU A 120 2.15 8.92 -2.26
C LEU A 120 1.28 8.15 -3.26
N GLU A 121 1.35 6.83 -3.22
CA GLU A 121 0.38 5.92 -3.83
C GLU A 121 -0.58 5.42 -2.74
N VAL A 122 -1.89 5.47 -2.98
CA VAL A 122 -2.90 4.91 -2.09
C VAL A 122 -3.85 4.02 -2.88
N GLN A 123 -3.99 2.77 -2.44
CA GLN A 123 -5.02 1.85 -2.91
C GLN A 123 -6.11 1.75 -1.85
N PHE A 124 -7.36 1.98 -2.22
CA PHE A 124 -8.49 2.01 -1.30
C PHE A 124 -9.77 1.53 -1.97
N TYR A 125 -10.79 1.21 -1.19
CA TYR A 125 -12.14 0.98 -1.69
C TYR A 125 -13.15 1.80 -0.89
N CYS A 126 -14.37 1.89 -1.41
CA CYS A 126 -15.50 2.52 -0.71
C CYS A 126 -16.36 1.45 -0.05
N GLU A 127 -16.38 1.43 1.28
CA GLU A 127 -17.20 0.55 2.11
C GLU A 127 -18.54 1.22 2.40
N LYS A 128 -19.65 0.55 2.05
CA LYS A 128 -20.98 1.04 2.38
C LYS A 128 -21.31 0.78 3.84
#